data_AF-A0A349BSV7-F1
#
_entry.id   AF-A0A349BSV7-F1
#
_cell.length_a   1.000
_cell.length_b   1.000
_cell.length_c   1.000
_cell.angle_alpha   90.00
_cell.angle_beta   90.00
_cell.angle_gamma   90.00
#
_symmetry.space_group_name_H-M   'P 1'
#
loop_
_entity.id
_entity.type
_entity.pdbx_description
1 polymer ?
#
loop_
_entity_poly.entity_id
_entity_poly.type
_entity_poly.pdbx_seq_one_letter_code
_entity_poly.pdbx_strand_id
1 'polypeptide(L)' 'MEFKEKLISSHLAFEEDFNLNDSVHQVRAAALKVFEEKGFPSKKEEAWKYTSLDALLQKDYALYPRSWLREIGS' A
#
# COMPACT_ATOMS: atom_id res chain seq x y z
N MET A 1 -7.85 -7.71 7.03
CA MET A 1 -6.73 -6.81 6.73
C MET A 1 -7.28 -5.41 6.48
N GLU A 2 -6.82 -4.44 7.25
CA GLU A 2 -7.02 -3.00 7.01
C GLU A 2 -6.47 -2.63 5.62
N PHE A 3 -7.01 -1.60 4.95
CA PHE A 3 -6.59 -1.22 3.59
C PHE A 3 -5.09 -0.94 3.48
N LYS A 4 -4.51 -0.34 4.54
CA LYS A 4 -3.07 -0.12 4.67
C LYS A 4 -2.27 -1.42 4.58
N GLU A 5 -2.70 -2.46 5.30
CA GLU A 5 -2.02 -3.76 5.32
C GLU A 5 -2.10 -4.44 3.95
N LYS A 6 -3.26 -4.37 3.28
CA LYS A 6 -3.42 -4.88 1.91
C LYS A 6 -2.46 -4.19 0.94
N LEU A 7 -2.28 -2.87 1.07
CA LEU A 7 -1.38 -2.10 0.21
C LEU A 7 0.09 -2.47 0.43
N ILE A 8 0.53 -2.58 1.68
CA ILE A 8 1.89 -2.99 2.03
C ILE A 8 2.17 -4.40 1.50
N SER A 9 1.29 -5.36 1.78
CA SER A 9 1.43 -6.74 1.32
C SER A 9 1.48 -6.85 -0.20
N SER A 10 0.60 -6.13 -0.91
CA SER A 10 0.60 -6.08 -2.38
C SER A 10 1.91 -5.49 -2.93
N HIS A 11 2.44 -4.44 -2.30
CA HIS A 11 3.70 -3.84 -2.72
C HIS A 11 4.89 -4.77 -2.49
N LEU A 12 4.98 -5.45 -1.35
CA LEU A 12 6.05 -6.41 -1.08
C LEU A 12 6.05 -7.55 -2.11
N ALA A 13 4.88 -8.13 -2.37
CA ALA A 13 4.75 -9.20 -3.36
C ALA A 13 5.07 -8.72 -4.80
N PHE A 14 4.88 -7.43 -5.09
CA PHE A 14 5.28 -6.85 -6.37
C PHE A 14 6.79 -6.65 -6.48
N GLU A 15 7.47 -6.25 -5.39
CA GLU A 15 8.90 -5.96 -5.41
C GLU A 15 9.79 -7.23 -5.35
N GLU A 16 9.25 -8.42 -5.01
CA GLU A 16 9.99 -9.69 -4.95
C GLU A 16 10.75 -10.03 -6.25
N ASP A 17 10.24 -9.61 -7.42
CA ASP A 17 10.84 -9.90 -8.72
C ASP A 17 11.89 -8.85 -9.17
N PHE A 18 12.14 -7.80 -8.39
CA PHE A 18 13.01 -6.68 -8.78
C PHE A 18 14.45 -6.81 -8.24
N ASN A 19 15.40 -6.21 -8.96
CA ASN A 19 16.80 -6.18 -8.55
C ASN A 19 17.02 -5.23 -7.36
N LEU A 20 17.39 -5.80 -6.21
CA LEU A 20 17.61 -5.09 -4.94
C LEU A 20 18.71 -4.02 -4.99
N ASN A 21 19.61 -4.08 -5.97
CA ASN A 21 20.74 -3.14 -6.11
C ASN A 21 20.40 -1.87 -6.93
N ASP A 22 19.16 -1.74 -7.42
CA ASP A 22 18.72 -0.52 -8.09
C ASP A 22 18.53 0.63 -7.08
N SER A 23 19.04 1.82 -7.41
CA SER A 23 18.85 3.02 -6.59
C SER A 23 17.37 3.38 -6.42
N VAL A 24 16.53 3.04 -7.41
CA VAL A 24 15.07 3.20 -7.34
C VAL A 24 14.46 2.27 -6.29
N HIS A 25 14.93 1.03 -6.20
CA HIS A 25 14.45 0.06 -5.21
C HIS A 25 14.72 0.57 -3.78
N GLN A 26 15.89 1.15 -3.52
CA GLN A 26 16.21 1.74 -2.21
C GLN A 26 15.28 2.90 -1.84
N VAL A 27 14.91 3.76 -2.81
CA VAL A 27 13.96 4.86 -2.58
C VAL A 27 12.57 4.33 -2.26
N ARG A 28 12.11 3.29 -2.98
CA ARG A 28 10.80 2.65 -2.72
C ARG A 28 10.76 2.01 -1.33
N ALA A 29 11.79 1.25 -0.95
CA ALA A 29 11.89 0.64 0.37
C ALA A 29 11.88 1.69 1.49
N ALA A 30 12.60 2.80 1.33
CA ALA A 30 12.59 3.89 2.29
C ALA A 30 11.20 4.56 2.40
N ALA A 31 10.54 4.81 1.27
CA ALA A 31 9.20 5.38 1.25
C ALA A 31 8.15 4.44 1.89
N LEU A 32 8.25 3.13 1.62
CA LEU A 32 7.38 2.12 2.20
C LEU A 32 7.52 2.09 3.72
N LYS A 33 8.75 2.10 4.25
CA LYS A 33 8.98 2.14 5.70
C LYS A 33 8.35 3.37 6.36
N VAL A 34 8.47 4.54 5.74
CA VAL A 34 7.80 5.76 6.23
C VAL A 34 6.27 5.59 6.24
N PHE A 35 5.71 4.94 5.23
CA PHE A 35 4.28 4.66 5.15
C PHE A 35 3.82 3.58 6.15
N GLU A 36 4.65 2.57 6.43
CA GLU A 36 4.39 1.58 7.48
C GLU A 36 4.30 2.25 8.86
N GLU A 37 5.20 3.18 9.16
CA GLU A 37 5.21 3.90 10.43
C GLU A 37 4.07 4.93 10.52
N LYS A 38 3.88 5.77 9.50
CA LYS A 38 2.93 6.90 9.54
C LYS A 38 1.51 6.53 9.12
N GLY A 39 1.36 5.58 8.18
CA GLY A 39 0.08 5.24 7.57
C GLY A 39 -0.51 6.35 6.70
N PHE A 40 -1.82 6.28 6.48
CA PHE A 40 -2.56 7.35 5.84
C PHE A 40 -2.66 8.56 6.77
N PRO A 41 -2.56 9.77 6.22
CA PRO A 41 -2.69 10.97 7.02
C PRO A 41 -4.12 11.14 7.52
N SER A 42 -4.30 11.92 8.57
CA SER A 42 -5.60 12.16 9.18
C SER A 42 -5.95 13.64 9.26
N LYS A 43 -7.23 13.97 9.43
CA LYS A 43 -7.69 15.36 9.64
C LYS A 43 -7.09 16.03 10.89
N LYS A 44 -6.36 15.29 11.74
CA LYS A 44 -5.58 15.85 12.87
C LYS A 44 -4.34 16.59 12.40
N GLU A 45 -3.84 16.28 11.22
CA GLU A 45 -2.73 17.00 10.59
C GLU A 45 -3.28 18.23 9.86
N GLU A 46 -2.72 19.41 10.12
CA GLU A 46 -3.25 20.67 9.55
C GLU A 46 -3.26 20.65 8.02
N ALA A 47 -2.27 20.01 7.38
CA ALA A 47 -2.21 19.83 5.93
C ALA A 47 -3.37 19.00 5.34
N TRP A 48 -4.05 18.20 6.17
CA TRP A 48 -5.12 17.28 5.76
C TRP A 48 -6.49 17.61 6.35
N LYS A 49 -6.59 18.70 7.12
CA LYS A 49 -7.80 19.11 7.85
C LYS A 49 -9.04 19.22 6.97
N TYR A 50 -8.88 19.70 5.74
CA TYR A 50 -9.98 19.93 4.80
C TYR A 50 -10.04 18.90 3.66
N THR A 51 -9.21 17.86 3.71
CA THR A 51 -9.15 16.82 2.69
C THR A 51 -9.59 15.49 3.28
N SER A 52 -10.80 15.04 2.95
CA SER A 52 -11.32 13.77 3.45
C SER A 52 -10.74 12.58 2.68
N LEU A 53 -10.21 11.60 3.40
CA LEU A 53 -9.77 10.32 2.83
C LEU A 53 -10.82 9.22 2.91
N ASP A 54 -11.99 9.47 3.49
CA ASP A 54 -13.02 8.45 3.73
C ASP A 54 -13.42 7.69 2.45
N ALA A 55 -13.58 8.40 1.33
CA ALA A 55 -13.92 7.79 0.03
C ALA A 55 -12.82 6.85 -0.49
N LEU A 56 -11.56 7.12 -0.15
CA LEU A 56 -10.43 6.24 -0.44
C LEU A 56 -10.42 5.05 0.53
N LEU A 57 -10.51 5.29 1.85
CA LEU A 57 -10.29 4.26 2.86
C LEU A 57 -11.46 3.27 3.01
N GLN A 58 -12.69 3.69 2.71
CA GLN A 58 -13.89 2.86 2.89
C GLN A 58 -14.22 1.98 1.69
N LYS A 59 -13.50 2.13 0.57
CA LYS A 59 -13.70 1.30 -0.61
C LYS A 59 -12.91 0.00 -0.48
N ASP A 60 -13.55 -1.12 -0.83
CA ASP A 60 -12.85 -2.41 -0.90
C ASP A 60 -12.11 -2.54 -2.23
N TYR A 61 -10.78 -2.54 -2.17
CA TYR A 61 -9.92 -2.71 -3.34
C TYR A 61 -9.40 -4.14 -3.45
N ALA A 62 -9.46 -4.69 -4.66
CA ALA A 62 -8.71 -5.86 -5.05
C ALA A 62 -7.31 -5.43 -5.53
N LEU A 63 -6.32 -5.48 -4.63
CA LEU A 63 -4.92 -5.08 -4.92
C LEU A 63 -4.03 -6.25 -5.37
N TYR A 64 -4.63 -7.42 -5.57
CA TYR A 64 -3.93 -8.63 -5.98
C TYR A 64 -4.11 -8.86 -7.48
N PRO A 65 -3.09 -9.36 -8.21
CA PRO A 65 -3.25 -9.88 -9.55
C PRO A 65 -4.47 -10.80 -9.64
N ARG A 66 -5.33 -10.61 -10.65
CA ARG A 66 -6.52 -11.45 -10.86
C ARG A 66 -6.19 -12.93 -11.04
N SER A 67 -4.96 -13.26 -11.42
CA SER A 67 -4.44 -14.62 -11.46
C SER A 67 -4.49 -15.30 -10.08
N TRP A 68 -4.19 -14.57 -9.00
CA TRP A 68 -4.22 -15.10 -7.62
C TRP A 68 -5.64 -15.33 -7.09
N LEU A 69 -6.64 -14.64 -7.65
CA LEU A 69 -8.06 -14.86 -7.29
C LEU A 69 -8.63 -16.17 -7.85
N ARG A 70 -7.96 -16.82 -8.82
CA ARG A 70 -8.40 -18.12 -9.36
C ARG A 70 -7.97 -19.31 -8.49
N GLU A 71 -6.93 -19.18 -7.69
CA GLU A 71 -6.41 -20.29 -6.86
C GLU A 71 -7.17 -20.49 -5.55
N ILE A 72 -7.94 -19.49 -5.12
CA ILE A 72 -8.74 -19.52 -3.88
C ILE A 72 -10.18 -20.03 -4.11
N GLY A 73 -10.50 -20.45 -5.34
CA GLY A 73 -11.85 -20.80 -5.79
C GLY A 73 -11.99 -22.19 -6.41
N SER A 74 -11.13 -23.14 -6.08
CA SER A 74 -11.26 -24.58 -6.43
C SER A 74 -11.16 -25.48 -5.22
#